data_AF-A0A523I6F9-F1
#
_entry.id   AF-A0A523I6F9-F1
#
_cell.length_a   1.000
_cell.length_b   1.000
_cell.length_c   1.000
_cell.angle_alpha   90.00
_cell.angle_beta   90.00
_cell.angle_gamma   90.00
#
_symmetry.space_group_name_H-M   'P 1'
#
loop_
_entity.id
_entity.type
_entity.pdbx_description
1 polymer ?
#
loop_
_entity_poly.entity_id
_entity_poly.type
_entity_poly.pdbx_seq_one_letter_code
_entity_poly.pdbx_strand_id
1 'polypeptide(L)'
;MRLLRSTLVSLFCLSTLIACGGGIGGVSSSASGETGQVTVLIGDARLFGWDHVWITFAGVQFITHDGQEIDALDAPREVDLLSLKHFTERLVPEIDVPTGTIEQVRFIISDIRLEKVDDLGLPVTTFHPFGFGNVNVSVDNAEVEVGKKLVIEFDFDLDRSIHTSADGSETTFRPVITSKTSNDGLTPRLMRVEGDVDSVVDDTAKVCDIRSASHDDDDDWSHDYEVCMLLETNKDTAYFREMNDGSPVVLMPGDHIVAYGLIDMEAMEDTLIVAVIAVGDKFVRLDGEALTVVMNGAFDLTGDGHDDDEDSDSDSDSDDGDDADDDSDGIRHVVLADGAKVFDAEPKQVDADAIAVTNYLETEGFPPRMDGDPDVHAFIVLLNHEVVVVAGVPTPTTTVQLDQVVGQIILYGDMWVKVSTLDGGTPCVMYDDTTDIVEIKTDSQGSTVASLTTPLAAPTAAQGPRFIDARGLQGDFCLVASSIVIDSVPFE
;
A
#
# COMPACT_ATOMS: atom_id res chain seq x y z
N MET A 1 18.94 7.42 -77.06
CA MET A 1 17.53 7.15 -77.41
C MET A 1 16.66 7.58 -76.21
N ARG A 2 15.76 8.56 -76.44
CA ARG A 2 14.58 9.01 -75.64
C ARG A 2 14.85 9.33 -74.15
N LEU A 3 15.03 10.57 -73.65
CA LEU A 3 14.29 11.85 -73.70
C LEU A 3 12.87 11.86 -73.07
N LEU A 4 12.75 12.60 -71.94
CA LEU A 4 11.81 13.71 -71.63
C LEU A 4 10.38 13.49 -71.05
N ARG A 5 10.08 14.38 -70.08
CA ARG A 5 8.79 15.02 -69.62
C ARG A 5 8.08 14.37 -68.42
N SER A 6 7.84 15.01 -67.26
CA SER A 6 7.36 16.36 -66.86
C SER A 6 5.85 16.61 -67.01
N THR A 7 5.25 17.10 -65.91
CA THR A 7 3.98 17.85 -65.68
C THR A 7 2.60 17.17 -65.66
N LEU A 8 1.89 17.30 -64.51
CA LEU A 8 0.50 17.80 -64.29
C LEU A 8 0.08 17.46 -62.83
N VAL A 9 0.12 18.37 -61.84
CA VAL A 9 -0.90 19.39 -61.48
C VAL A 9 -2.35 18.91 -61.65
N SER A 10 -3.02 18.58 -60.54
CA SER A 10 -4.48 18.60 -60.44
C SER A 10 -4.89 19.27 -59.13
N LEU A 11 -5.24 20.54 -59.28
CA LEU A 11 -5.88 21.44 -58.34
C LEU A 11 -7.37 21.04 -58.25
N PHE A 12 -7.89 20.69 -57.07
CA PHE A 12 -9.34 20.57 -56.86
C PHE A 12 -9.79 21.57 -55.79
N CYS A 13 -10.36 22.68 -56.27
CA CYS A 13 -11.21 23.57 -55.49
C CYS A 13 -12.58 22.91 -55.32
N LEU A 14 -13.11 22.83 -54.10
CA LEU A 14 -14.53 23.09 -53.88
C LEU A 14 -14.78 23.62 -52.47
N SER A 15 -15.24 24.87 -52.44
CA SER A 15 -15.68 25.67 -51.32
C SER A 15 -17.16 25.42 -50.99
N THR A 16 -17.49 25.35 -49.70
CA THR A 16 -18.83 25.71 -49.20
C THR A 16 -18.71 26.62 -47.99
N LEU A 17 -19.09 27.89 -48.20
CA LEU A 17 -19.35 28.91 -47.21
C LEU A 17 -20.70 28.62 -46.52
N ILE A 18 -20.74 28.61 -45.19
CA ILE A 18 -21.99 28.71 -44.43
C ILE A 18 -21.93 29.96 -43.53
N ALA A 19 -22.73 30.94 -43.97
CA ALA A 19 -23.53 31.93 -43.25
C ALA A 19 -23.02 32.57 -41.95
N CYS A 20 -22.65 33.84 -42.10
CA CYS A 20 -22.74 34.91 -41.10
C CYS A 20 -24.24 35.22 -40.81
N GLY A 21 -24.71 34.94 -39.60
CA GLY A 21 -25.97 35.42 -39.04
C GLY A 21 -25.70 36.44 -37.93
N GLY A 22 -26.01 37.72 -38.20
CA GLY A 22 -25.87 38.80 -37.22
C GLY A 22 -27.06 38.84 -36.25
N GLY A 23 -26.75 38.83 -34.96
CA GLY A 23 -27.64 39.17 -33.85
C GLY A 23 -26.89 40.09 -32.88
N ILE A 24 -27.34 41.34 -32.77
CA ILE A 24 -26.81 42.35 -31.85
C ILE A 24 -27.42 42.08 -30.47
N GLY A 25 -26.58 41.80 -29.47
CA GLY A 25 -27.00 41.66 -28.08
C GLY A 25 -25.85 41.21 -27.19
N GLY A 26 -25.08 42.16 -26.64
CA GLY A 26 -24.22 42.00 -25.47
C GLY A 26 -23.42 40.71 -25.35
N VAL A 27 -22.34 40.56 -26.14
CA VAL A 27 -21.29 39.58 -25.81
C VAL A 27 -20.45 40.17 -24.70
N SER A 28 -20.72 39.70 -23.48
CA SER A 28 -19.68 39.53 -22.47
C SER A 28 -18.55 38.77 -23.16
N SER A 29 -17.37 39.36 -23.20
CA SER A 29 -16.15 38.69 -23.66
C SER A 29 -15.97 37.41 -22.85
N SER A 30 -16.38 36.27 -23.40
CA SER A 30 -15.88 34.96 -22.99
C SER A 30 -14.40 34.98 -23.32
N ALA A 31 -13.58 35.39 -22.36
CA ALA A 31 -12.17 35.10 -22.40
C ALA A 31 -12.08 33.59 -22.62
N SER A 32 -11.47 33.15 -23.72
CA SER A 32 -10.92 31.81 -23.79
C SER A 32 -9.83 31.76 -22.73
N GLY A 33 -10.25 31.50 -21.49
CA GLY A 33 -9.36 31.40 -20.35
C GLY A 33 -8.35 30.31 -20.67
N GLU A 34 -7.08 30.61 -20.46
CA GLU A 34 -6.06 29.57 -20.52
C GLU A 34 -6.38 28.58 -19.38
N THR A 35 -6.26 27.27 -19.65
CA THR A 35 -6.50 26.20 -18.68
C THR A 35 -5.22 25.44 -18.38
N GLY A 36 -5.16 24.87 -17.18
CA GLY A 36 -4.26 23.78 -16.81
C GLY A 36 -5.08 22.55 -16.45
N GLN A 37 -4.41 21.42 -16.24
CA GLN A 37 -5.04 20.17 -15.83
C GLN A 37 -4.89 19.96 -14.33
N VAL A 38 -5.95 19.49 -13.67
CA VAL A 38 -5.91 19.16 -12.24
C VAL A 38 -6.47 17.76 -12.04
N THR A 39 -5.82 16.97 -11.19
CA THR A 39 -6.30 15.66 -10.73
C THR A 39 -6.17 15.57 -9.21
N VAL A 40 -7.06 14.79 -8.59
CA VAL A 40 -7.06 14.54 -7.14
C VAL A 40 -6.77 13.07 -6.88
N LEU A 41 -5.76 12.83 -6.06
CA LEU A 41 -5.46 11.54 -5.48
C LEU A 41 -5.92 11.54 -4.02
N ILE A 42 -6.40 10.38 -3.56
CA ILE A 42 -6.70 10.14 -2.15
C ILE A 42 -5.93 8.93 -1.67
N GLY A 43 -5.54 8.97 -0.40
CA GLY A 43 -5.00 7.85 0.35
C GLY A 43 -5.39 8.03 1.81
N ASP A 44 -4.86 7.17 2.66
CA ASP A 44 -5.23 7.16 4.07
C ASP A 44 -4.14 6.63 4.99
N ALA A 45 -4.29 6.92 6.28
CA ALA A 45 -3.52 6.35 7.37
C ALA A 45 -4.33 5.28 8.13
N ARG A 46 -3.62 4.25 8.61
CA ARG A 46 -4.17 3.04 9.26
C ARG A 46 -5.32 3.35 10.23
N LEU A 47 -6.43 2.62 10.14
CA LEU A 47 -7.45 2.48 11.19
C LEU A 47 -7.42 1.04 11.71
N PHE A 48 -7.56 0.85 13.03
CA PHE A 48 -7.61 -0.49 13.63
C PHE A 48 -9.06 -0.89 13.96
N GLY A 49 -9.35 -2.19 13.83
CA GLY A 49 -10.61 -2.81 14.30
C GLY A 49 -11.77 -2.80 13.30
N TRP A 50 -11.50 -2.47 12.05
CA TRP A 50 -12.43 -2.55 10.91
C TRP A 50 -11.69 -3.11 9.71
N ASP A 51 -12.40 -3.81 8.83
CA ASP A 51 -11.81 -4.42 7.62
C ASP A 51 -11.99 -3.50 6.42
N HIS A 52 -13.10 -2.74 6.37
CA HIS A 52 -13.35 -1.74 5.35
C HIS A 52 -13.85 -0.42 5.92
N VAL A 53 -13.46 0.68 5.28
CA VAL A 53 -14.01 2.01 5.53
C VAL A 53 -14.40 2.67 4.22
N TRP A 54 -15.65 2.46 3.85
CA TRP A 54 -16.25 3.01 2.65
C TRP A 54 -16.65 4.47 2.87
N ILE A 55 -16.22 5.35 1.97
CA ILE A 55 -16.69 6.73 1.89
C ILE A 55 -17.32 6.97 0.53
N THR A 56 -18.59 7.41 0.51
CA THR A 56 -19.24 7.85 -0.71
C THR A 56 -19.07 9.36 -0.91
N PHE A 57 -18.26 9.73 -1.88
CA PHE A 57 -18.08 11.08 -2.38
C PHE A 57 -19.17 11.40 -3.41
N ALA A 58 -20.18 12.17 -3.01
CA ALA A 58 -21.19 12.69 -3.94
C ALA A 58 -20.67 13.83 -4.83
N GLY A 59 -19.53 14.42 -4.50
CA GLY A 59 -18.92 15.48 -5.29
C GLY A 59 -17.57 15.94 -4.75
N VAL A 60 -16.76 16.51 -5.64
CA VAL A 60 -15.52 17.23 -5.32
C VAL A 60 -15.59 18.59 -6.01
N GLN A 61 -15.27 19.67 -5.31
CA GLN A 61 -15.26 21.02 -5.89
C GLN A 61 -13.94 21.74 -5.62
N PHE A 62 -13.37 22.37 -6.63
CA PHE A 62 -12.24 23.29 -6.46
C PHE A 62 -12.77 24.69 -6.18
N ILE A 63 -12.30 25.30 -5.10
CA ILE A 63 -12.59 26.68 -4.72
C ILE A 63 -11.35 27.51 -5.00
N THR A 64 -11.45 28.36 -6.03
CA THR A 64 -10.37 29.27 -6.44
C THR A 64 -10.25 30.46 -5.50
N HIS A 65 -9.13 31.18 -5.55
CA HIS A 65 -8.89 32.42 -4.81
C HIS A 65 -9.98 33.49 -5.00
N ASP A 66 -10.60 33.54 -6.18
CA ASP A 66 -11.70 34.47 -6.48
C ASP A 66 -13.07 33.97 -5.96
N GLY A 67 -13.10 32.83 -5.28
CA GLY A 67 -14.30 32.20 -4.73
C GLY A 67 -15.16 31.49 -5.78
N GLN A 68 -14.65 31.27 -7.00
CA GLN A 68 -15.31 30.44 -8.00
C GLN A 68 -15.22 28.97 -7.56
N GLU A 69 -16.36 28.29 -7.55
CA GLU A 69 -16.49 26.85 -7.32
C GLU A 69 -16.53 26.13 -8.69
N ILE A 70 -15.73 25.08 -8.83
CA ILE A 70 -15.62 24.27 -10.05
C ILE A 70 -15.88 22.82 -9.65
N ASP A 71 -16.96 22.23 -10.16
CA ASP A 71 -17.26 20.81 -9.94
C ASP A 71 -16.23 19.96 -10.67
N ALA A 72 -15.60 19.06 -9.91
CA ALA A 72 -14.48 18.25 -10.36
C ALA A 72 -14.81 16.76 -10.46
N LEU A 73 -15.95 16.35 -9.89
CA LEU A 73 -16.45 14.98 -9.95
C LEU A 73 -17.76 14.98 -10.74
N ASP A 74 -17.87 14.09 -11.71
CA ASP A 74 -19.00 13.97 -12.65
C ASP A 74 -20.11 13.03 -12.15
N ALA A 75 -19.74 11.99 -11.40
CA ALA A 75 -20.65 11.05 -10.75
C ALA A 75 -20.19 10.73 -9.33
N PRO A 76 -21.10 10.38 -8.40
CA PRO A 76 -20.72 9.91 -7.08
C PRO A 76 -19.74 8.72 -7.17
N ARG A 77 -18.76 8.69 -6.27
CA ARG A 77 -17.80 7.58 -6.18
C ARG A 77 -17.70 7.11 -4.74
N GLU A 78 -17.73 5.81 -4.53
CA GLU A 78 -17.47 5.22 -3.23
C GLU A 78 -16.08 4.57 -3.23
N VAL A 79 -15.34 4.77 -2.13
CA VAL A 79 -13.96 4.30 -2.01
C VAL A 79 -13.76 3.68 -0.64
N ASP A 80 -13.17 2.49 -0.58
CA ASP A 80 -12.64 1.93 0.65
C ASP A 80 -11.29 2.57 0.96
N LEU A 81 -11.28 3.53 1.88
CA LEU A 81 -10.07 4.24 2.26
C LEU A 81 -9.07 3.36 2.98
N LEU A 82 -9.52 2.35 3.73
CA LEU A 82 -8.61 1.48 4.47
C LEU A 82 -7.76 0.62 3.51
N SER A 83 -8.33 0.26 2.36
CA SER A 83 -7.59 -0.40 1.28
C SER A 83 -6.44 0.44 0.72
N LEU A 84 -6.44 1.77 0.93
CA LEU A 84 -5.48 2.74 0.38
C LEU A 84 -4.33 3.08 1.33
N LYS A 85 -4.14 2.33 2.41
CA LYS A 85 -3.08 2.54 3.40
C LYS A 85 -1.65 2.64 2.82
N HIS A 86 -1.40 1.94 1.71
CA HIS A 86 -0.11 1.92 0.99
C HIS A 86 -0.16 2.49 -0.41
N PHE A 87 -1.36 2.88 -0.84
CA PHE A 87 -1.63 3.25 -2.20
C PHE A 87 -2.22 4.64 -2.23
N THR A 88 -2.30 5.19 -3.42
CA THR A 88 -3.20 6.30 -3.67
C THR A 88 -4.13 5.89 -4.79
N GLU A 89 -5.41 6.15 -4.61
CA GLU A 89 -6.39 6.04 -5.66
C GLU A 89 -6.65 7.42 -6.25
N ARG A 90 -6.90 7.45 -7.56
CA ARG A 90 -7.33 8.67 -8.23
C ARG A 90 -8.82 8.86 -8.03
N LEU A 91 -9.20 9.86 -7.25
CA LEU A 91 -10.60 10.22 -7.00
C LEU A 91 -11.20 11.11 -8.10
N VAL A 92 -10.42 12.07 -8.60
CA VAL A 92 -10.84 12.97 -9.68
C VAL A 92 -9.97 12.72 -10.93
N PRO A 93 -10.57 12.41 -12.10
CA PRO A 93 -9.80 12.31 -13.34
C PRO A 93 -9.15 13.65 -13.69
N GLU A 94 -8.25 13.68 -14.66
CA GLU A 94 -7.70 14.95 -15.13
C GLU A 94 -8.80 15.82 -15.76
N ILE A 95 -9.00 17.01 -15.21
CA ILE A 95 -9.94 17.99 -15.75
C ILE A 95 -9.28 19.32 -16.06
N ASP A 96 -9.79 20.01 -17.09
CA ASP A 96 -9.38 21.37 -17.42
C ASP A 96 -9.92 22.37 -16.38
N VAL A 97 -9.01 23.05 -15.68
CA VAL A 97 -9.31 24.10 -14.72
C VAL A 97 -8.74 25.43 -15.23
N PRO A 98 -9.47 26.55 -15.13
CA PRO A 98 -8.93 27.87 -15.46
C PRO A 98 -7.65 28.16 -14.66
N THR A 99 -6.67 28.78 -15.30
CA THR A 99 -5.43 29.16 -14.63
C THR A 99 -5.69 30.08 -13.44
N GLY A 100 -4.97 29.86 -12.34
CA GLY A 100 -5.15 30.60 -11.10
C GLY A 100 -4.76 29.76 -9.89
N THR A 101 -5.07 30.25 -8.69
CA THR A 101 -4.78 29.53 -7.45
C THR A 101 -6.05 28.86 -6.93
N ILE A 102 -5.98 27.56 -6.67
CA ILE A 102 -6.97 26.83 -5.88
C ILE A 102 -6.62 27.08 -4.41
N GLU A 103 -7.57 27.56 -3.61
CA GLU A 103 -7.36 27.76 -2.17
C GLU A 103 -7.89 26.60 -1.35
N GLN A 104 -8.99 25.99 -1.80
CA GLN A 104 -9.63 24.89 -1.08
C GLN A 104 -10.17 23.85 -2.05
N VAL A 105 -10.22 22.61 -1.58
CA VAL A 105 -10.99 21.54 -2.21
C VAL A 105 -12.11 21.15 -1.25
N ARG A 106 -13.34 21.14 -1.75
CA ARG A 106 -14.51 20.72 -0.99
C ARG A 106 -14.89 19.31 -1.37
N PHE A 107 -14.87 18.41 -0.40
CA PHE A 107 -15.49 17.09 -0.52
C PHE A 107 -16.93 17.16 -0.07
N ILE A 108 -17.84 16.58 -0.85
CA ILE A 108 -19.25 16.41 -0.50
C ILE A 108 -19.44 14.93 -0.22
N ILE A 109 -19.47 14.57 1.06
CA ILE A 109 -19.57 13.18 1.50
C ILE A 109 -21.04 12.88 1.82
N SER A 110 -21.62 11.89 1.14
CA SER A 110 -23.02 11.50 1.30
C SER A 110 -23.22 10.34 2.28
N ASP A 111 -22.24 9.45 2.41
CA ASP A 111 -22.27 8.34 3.35
C ASP A 111 -20.85 7.94 3.78
N ILE A 112 -20.77 7.31 4.95
CA ILE A 112 -19.59 6.61 5.44
C ILE A 112 -20.04 5.32 6.12
N ARG A 113 -19.40 4.21 5.78
CA ARG A 113 -19.74 2.87 6.25
C ARG A 113 -18.47 2.15 6.70
N LEU A 114 -18.46 1.72 7.96
CA LEU A 114 -17.42 0.89 8.54
C LEU A 114 -17.91 -0.55 8.53
N GLU A 115 -17.09 -1.48 8.04
CA GLU A 115 -17.48 -2.88 7.95
C GLU A 115 -16.44 -3.79 8.59
N LYS A 116 -16.95 -4.81 9.27
CA LYS A 116 -16.22 -6.05 9.56
C LYS A 116 -16.76 -7.16 8.67
N VAL A 117 -15.89 -7.99 8.14
CA VAL A 117 -16.23 -9.11 7.25
C VAL A 117 -15.83 -10.44 7.88
N ASP A 118 -16.55 -11.51 7.53
CA ASP A 118 -16.18 -12.87 7.92
C ASP A 118 -15.04 -13.41 7.03
N ASP A 119 -14.59 -14.64 7.31
CA ASP A 119 -13.62 -15.39 6.51
C ASP A 119 -13.99 -15.55 5.01
N LEU A 120 -15.25 -15.34 4.64
CA LEU A 120 -15.72 -15.39 3.26
C LEU A 120 -15.77 -14.00 2.60
N GLY A 121 -15.36 -12.95 3.31
CA GLY A 121 -15.41 -11.56 2.87
C GLY A 121 -16.82 -10.98 2.89
N LEU A 122 -17.77 -11.57 3.62
CA LEU A 122 -19.13 -11.08 3.74
C LEU A 122 -19.28 -10.18 4.96
N PRO A 123 -20.00 -9.06 4.88
CA PRO A 123 -20.13 -8.14 6.01
C PRO A 123 -20.91 -8.79 7.17
N VAL A 124 -20.26 -8.88 8.33
CA VAL A 124 -20.82 -9.34 9.61
C VAL A 124 -21.38 -8.17 10.40
N THR A 125 -20.61 -7.08 10.45
CA THR A 125 -21.00 -5.85 11.14
C THR A 125 -20.86 -4.68 10.20
N THR A 126 -21.94 -3.92 10.02
CA THR A 126 -21.94 -2.67 9.26
C THR A 126 -22.37 -1.54 10.18
N PHE A 127 -21.55 -0.49 10.25
CA PHE A 127 -21.80 0.68 11.07
C PHE A 127 -21.70 1.96 10.25
N HIS A 128 -22.66 2.89 10.43
CA HIS A 128 -22.68 4.18 9.73
C HIS A 128 -22.43 5.33 10.73
N PRO A 129 -21.19 5.86 10.81
CA PRO A 129 -20.93 7.05 11.60
C PRO A 129 -21.77 8.24 11.14
N PHE A 130 -22.20 9.07 12.08
CA PHE A 130 -22.82 10.36 11.74
C PHE A 130 -21.75 11.47 11.68
N GLY A 131 -22.11 12.62 11.10
CA GLY A 131 -21.21 13.79 11.03
C GLY A 131 -20.55 14.02 9.66
N PHE A 132 -20.96 13.27 8.64
CA PHE A 132 -20.58 13.49 7.24
C PHE A 132 -21.28 14.71 6.61
N GLY A 133 -20.78 15.17 5.47
CA GLY A 133 -21.30 16.33 4.72
C GLY A 133 -20.21 17.05 3.93
N ASN A 134 -20.32 18.39 3.86
CA ASN A 134 -19.35 19.21 3.13
C ASN A 134 -18.10 19.45 3.98
N VAL A 135 -16.95 19.03 3.47
CA VAL A 135 -15.64 19.18 4.11
C VAL A 135 -14.76 20.05 3.22
N ASN A 136 -14.40 21.25 3.70
CA ASN A 136 -13.47 22.12 2.98
C ASN A 136 -12.05 21.88 3.50
N VAL A 137 -11.14 21.49 2.62
CA VAL A 137 -9.73 21.28 2.93
C VAL A 137 -8.92 22.37 2.23
N SER A 138 -8.14 23.12 3.00
CA SER A 138 -7.23 24.11 2.41
C SER A 138 -6.07 23.40 1.71
N VAL A 139 -5.66 23.95 0.57
CA VAL A 139 -4.52 23.45 -0.20
C VAL A 139 -3.48 24.55 -0.33
N ASP A 140 -2.24 24.24 0.00
CA ASP A 140 -1.14 25.18 -0.09
C ASP A 140 -0.45 25.06 -1.47
N ASN A 141 -0.10 26.20 -2.07
CA ASN A 141 0.66 26.28 -3.34
C ASN A 141 0.02 25.56 -4.55
N ALA A 142 -1.31 25.46 -4.59
CA ALA A 142 -2.04 24.89 -5.72
C ALA A 142 -2.25 25.91 -6.86
N GLU A 143 -1.17 26.24 -7.58
CA GLU A 143 -1.20 27.12 -8.76
C GLU A 143 -1.42 26.31 -10.04
N VAL A 144 -2.54 26.57 -10.72
CA VAL A 144 -2.87 26.00 -12.03
C VAL A 144 -2.24 26.87 -13.11
N GLU A 145 -1.22 26.33 -13.78
CA GLU A 145 -0.52 26.99 -14.88
C GLU A 145 -1.00 26.50 -16.25
N VAL A 146 -0.82 27.34 -17.27
CA VAL A 146 -1.26 27.06 -18.65
C VAL A 146 -0.60 25.80 -19.18
N GLY A 147 -1.40 24.80 -19.53
CA GLY A 147 -0.93 23.54 -20.12
C GLY A 147 -0.03 22.71 -19.20
N LYS A 148 -0.03 22.98 -17.89
CA LYS A 148 0.63 22.13 -16.89
C LYS A 148 -0.39 21.30 -16.13
N LYS A 149 0.09 20.20 -15.56
CA LYS A 149 -0.65 19.32 -14.66
C LYS A 149 -0.34 19.69 -13.21
N LEU A 150 -1.39 19.88 -12.43
CA LEU A 150 -1.34 20.01 -10.97
C LEU A 150 -1.95 18.76 -10.36
N VAL A 151 -1.19 18.08 -9.51
CA VAL A 151 -1.68 16.93 -8.74
C VAL A 151 -1.87 17.35 -7.30
N ILE A 152 -3.05 17.05 -6.74
CA ILE A 152 -3.36 17.28 -5.33
C ILE A 152 -3.65 15.93 -4.67
N GLU A 153 -2.84 15.56 -3.70
CA GLU A 153 -3.03 14.34 -2.89
C GLU A 153 -3.66 14.72 -1.55
N PHE A 154 -4.66 13.97 -1.13
CA PHE A 154 -5.27 14.06 0.19
C PHE A 154 -5.09 12.77 0.98
N ASP A 155 -4.77 12.91 2.25
CA ASP A 155 -4.61 11.82 3.21
C ASP A 155 -5.65 12.00 4.32
N PHE A 156 -6.56 11.04 4.45
CA PHE A 156 -7.78 11.11 5.27
C PHE A 156 -7.62 10.73 6.76
N ASP A 157 -6.41 10.37 7.21
CA ASP A 157 -6.06 10.08 8.61
C ASP A 157 -7.22 9.43 9.39
N LEU A 158 -7.69 8.25 8.94
CA LEU A 158 -8.91 7.63 9.45
C LEU A 158 -8.91 7.42 10.98
N ASP A 159 -7.77 7.04 11.56
CA ASP A 159 -7.58 6.91 13.03
C ASP A 159 -7.97 8.20 13.77
N ARG A 160 -7.70 9.36 13.16
CA ARG A 160 -8.03 10.66 13.74
C ARG A 160 -9.35 11.21 13.26
N SER A 161 -9.92 10.65 12.19
CA SER A 161 -11.20 11.03 11.63
C SER A 161 -12.40 10.34 12.30
N ILE A 162 -12.21 9.14 12.85
CA ILE A 162 -13.29 8.38 13.48
C ILE A 162 -13.18 8.51 15.00
N HIS A 163 -14.28 8.86 15.65
CA HIS A 163 -14.33 9.04 17.09
C HIS A 163 -15.48 8.26 17.69
N THR A 164 -15.18 7.21 18.44
CA THR A 164 -16.14 6.48 19.25
C THR A 164 -16.20 7.07 20.66
N SER A 165 -17.41 7.27 21.18
CA SER A 165 -17.64 7.70 22.55
C SER A 165 -17.06 6.70 23.54
N ALA A 166 -16.72 7.14 24.75
CA ALA A 166 -16.12 6.29 25.78
C ALA A 166 -17.03 5.10 26.21
N ASP A 167 -18.33 5.16 25.91
CA ASP A 167 -19.30 4.11 26.18
C ASP A 167 -19.66 3.27 24.94
N GLY A 168 -18.99 3.50 23.80
CA GLY A 168 -19.23 2.78 22.54
C GLY A 168 -20.55 3.09 21.85
N SER A 169 -21.40 3.93 22.45
CA SER A 169 -22.77 4.15 21.99
C SER A 169 -22.89 5.08 20.78
N GLU A 170 -21.86 5.88 20.51
CA GLU A 170 -21.90 6.95 19.52
C GLU A 170 -20.54 7.05 18.80
N THR A 171 -20.51 6.75 17.50
CA THR A 171 -19.32 6.93 16.66
C THR A 171 -19.57 8.05 15.65
N THR A 172 -18.74 9.09 15.72
CA THR A 172 -18.80 10.27 14.85
C THR A 172 -17.67 10.23 13.83
N PHE A 173 -17.95 10.63 12.60
CA PHE A 173 -16.93 10.95 11.60
C PHE A 173 -16.64 12.46 11.58
N ARG A 174 -15.37 12.81 11.76
CA ARG A 174 -14.83 14.18 11.75
C ARG A 174 -13.54 14.21 10.93
N PRO A 175 -13.63 14.30 9.60
CA PRO A 175 -12.49 14.11 8.72
C PRO A 175 -11.32 15.03 9.06
N VAL A 176 -10.17 14.42 9.33
CA VAL A 176 -8.87 15.06 9.51
C VAL A 176 -8.10 14.80 8.22
N ILE A 177 -8.11 15.77 7.32
CA ILE A 177 -7.52 15.61 5.99
C ILE A 177 -6.29 16.49 5.86
N THR A 178 -5.18 15.91 5.43
CA THR A 178 -3.99 16.66 5.02
C THR A 178 -3.84 16.67 3.50
N SER A 179 -3.21 17.71 2.95
CA SER A 179 -3.06 17.87 1.51
C SER A 179 -1.60 18.08 1.10
N LYS A 180 -1.24 17.56 -0.07
CA LYS A 180 0.05 17.82 -0.73
C LYS A 180 -0.22 18.20 -2.19
N THR A 181 0.52 19.16 -2.69
CA THR A 181 0.40 19.66 -4.06
C THR A 181 1.71 19.46 -4.79
N SER A 182 1.64 19.14 -6.09
CA SER A 182 2.81 19.15 -6.95
C SER A 182 2.47 19.53 -8.39
N ASN A 183 3.28 20.42 -8.94
CA ASN A 183 3.28 20.80 -10.36
C ASN A 183 4.32 20.02 -11.18
N ASP A 184 5.27 19.37 -10.51
CA ASP A 184 6.33 18.56 -11.13
C ASP A 184 6.01 17.06 -10.99
N GLY A 185 4.76 16.74 -10.64
CA GLY A 185 4.32 15.41 -10.25
C GLY A 185 4.66 15.07 -8.79
N LEU A 186 3.85 14.21 -8.16
CA LEU A 186 4.12 13.73 -6.81
C LEU A 186 5.27 12.72 -6.80
N THR A 187 5.87 12.49 -5.64
CA THR A 187 6.75 11.33 -5.44
C THR A 187 5.99 10.09 -5.91
N PRO A 188 6.56 9.28 -6.82
CA PRO A 188 5.85 8.13 -7.35
C PRO A 188 5.42 7.25 -6.18
N ARG A 189 4.12 6.99 -6.08
CA ARG A 189 3.53 6.00 -5.18
C ARG A 189 3.14 4.79 -6.01
N LEU A 190 3.18 3.62 -5.38
CA LEU A 190 2.58 2.45 -5.99
C LEU A 190 1.08 2.73 -6.11
N MET A 191 0.54 2.54 -7.29
CA MET A 191 -0.88 2.66 -7.56
C MET A 191 -1.42 1.28 -7.88
N ARG A 192 -2.58 0.98 -7.29
CA ARG A 192 -3.40 -0.21 -7.57
C ARG A 192 -4.50 0.19 -8.55
N VAL A 193 -4.68 -0.58 -9.60
CA VAL A 193 -5.77 -0.42 -10.58
C VAL A 193 -6.47 -1.75 -10.74
N GLU A 194 -7.77 -1.78 -10.47
CA GLU A 194 -8.62 -2.95 -10.66
C GLU A 194 -9.70 -2.61 -11.67
N GLY A 195 -9.95 -3.47 -12.65
CA GLY A 195 -10.96 -3.22 -13.68
C GLY A 195 -10.90 -4.23 -14.82
N ASP A 196 -11.63 -3.93 -15.89
CA ASP A 196 -11.71 -4.79 -17.06
C ASP A 196 -10.89 -4.25 -18.23
N VAL A 197 -10.16 -5.14 -18.90
CA VAL A 197 -9.40 -4.78 -20.11
C VAL A 197 -10.40 -4.45 -21.24
N ASP A 198 -10.46 -3.20 -21.68
CA ASP A 198 -11.26 -2.78 -22.84
C ASP A 198 -10.55 -3.10 -24.15
N SER A 199 -9.26 -2.75 -24.25
CA SER A 199 -8.46 -3.04 -25.44
C SER A 199 -6.98 -3.22 -25.13
N VAL A 200 -6.28 -3.96 -26.00
CA VAL A 200 -4.83 -4.15 -25.90
C VAL A 200 -4.21 -3.83 -27.26
N VAL A 201 -3.27 -2.90 -27.28
CA VAL A 201 -2.53 -2.48 -28.48
C VAL A 201 -1.05 -2.51 -28.14
N ASP A 202 -0.32 -3.42 -28.79
CA ASP A 202 1.09 -3.69 -28.51
C ASP A 202 1.31 -4.03 -27.03
N ASP A 203 2.15 -3.27 -26.32
CA ASP A 203 2.46 -3.46 -24.90
C ASP A 203 1.60 -2.57 -23.98
N THR A 204 0.54 -1.96 -24.52
CA THR A 204 -0.37 -1.07 -23.78
C THR A 204 -1.78 -1.68 -23.70
N ALA A 205 -2.29 -1.84 -22.48
CA ALA A 205 -3.68 -2.24 -22.24
C ALA A 205 -4.48 -1.04 -21.75
N LYS A 206 -5.63 -0.77 -22.36
CA LYS A 206 -6.62 0.17 -21.84
C LYS A 206 -7.53 -0.60 -20.90
N VAL A 207 -7.47 -0.25 -19.62
CA VAL A 207 -8.34 -0.82 -18.59
C VAL A 207 -9.39 0.20 -18.25
N CYS A 208 -10.63 -0.27 -18.22
CA CYS A 208 -11.82 0.51 -18.03
C CYS A 208 -12.68 -0.19 -16.97
N ASP A 209 -13.83 0.40 -16.66
CA ASP A 209 -14.62 -0.01 -15.48
C ASP A 209 -13.70 -0.17 -14.27
N ILE A 210 -12.80 0.81 -14.09
CA ILE A 210 -11.82 0.75 -13.02
C ILE A 210 -12.66 0.80 -11.76
N ARG A 211 -12.82 -0.36 -11.13
CA ARG A 211 -13.51 -0.51 -9.86
C ARG A 211 -12.69 0.32 -8.89
N SER A 212 -13.17 1.53 -8.59
CA SER A 212 -13.20 1.91 -7.18
C SER A 212 -13.87 0.76 -6.47
N ALA A 213 -13.38 0.37 -5.31
CA ALA A 213 -13.86 -0.81 -4.60
C ALA A 213 -15.40 -0.81 -4.34
N SER A 214 -16.14 0.23 -4.72
CA SER A 214 -17.60 0.31 -4.80
C SER A 214 -18.22 -0.63 -5.85
N HIS A 215 -18.69 -1.79 -5.40
CA HIS A 215 -19.60 -2.66 -6.15
C HIS A 215 -20.98 -2.66 -5.46
N ASP A 216 -21.82 -1.68 -5.79
CA ASP A 216 -23.26 -1.73 -5.46
C ASP A 216 -24.01 -2.19 -6.73
N ASP A 217 -24.40 -3.46 -6.73
CA ASP A 217 -24.88 -4.23 -7.89
C ASP A 217 -26.32 -3.90 -8.39
N ASP A 218 -27.01 -2.87 -7.88
CA ASP A 218 -28.48 -2.87 -7.95
C ASP A 218 -29.20 -1.72 -8.68
N ASP A 219 -28.53 -0.70 -9.23
CA ASP A 219 -29.25 0.40 -9.89
C ASP A 219 -28.89 0.62 -11.38
N ASP A 220 -29.88 0.37 -12.24
CA ASP A 220 -29.98 0.48 -13.71
C ASP A 220 -29.75 1.91 -14.28
N TRP A 221 -28.93 2.74 -13.61
CA TRP A 221 -28.53 4.04 -14.15
C TRP A 221 -27.28 3.84 -15.01
N SER A 222 -27.52 3.78 -16.32
CA SER A 222 -26.49 3.92 -17.36
C SER A 222 -25.70 5.22 -17.18
N HIS A 223 -24.69 5.21 -16.33
CA HIS A 223 -23.71 6.29 -16.28
C HIS A 223 -22.65 6.00 -17.35
N ASP A 224 -22.80 6.68 -18.49
CA ASP A 224 -21.99 6.58 -19.72
C ASP A 224 -20.50 7.03 -19.56
N TYR A 225 -20.00 7.19 -18.34
CA TYR A 225 -18.61 7.62 -18.10
C TYR A 225 -17.79 6.45 -17.59
N GLU A 226 -17.30 5.67 -18.55
CA GLU A 226 -16.32 4.63 -18.31
C GLU A 226 -14.97 5.29 -17.99
N VAL A 227 -14.56 5.28 -16.71
CA VAL A 227 -13.24 5.76 -16.30
C VAL A 227 -12.21 4.72 -16.73
N CYS A 228 -11.27 5.13 -17.58
CA CYS A 228 -10.21 4.28 -18.07
C CYS A 228 -8.82 4.78 -17.67
N MET A 229 -7.86 3.87 -17.73
CA MET A 229 -6.43 4.11 -17.55
C MET A 229 -5.66 3.28 -18.56
N LEU A 230 -4.55 3.83 -19.06
CA LEU A 230 -3.62 3.06 -19.87
C LEU A 230 -2.62 2.36 -18.96
N LEU A 231 -2.39 1.08 -19.22
CA LEU A 231 -1.40 0.25 -18.57
C LEU A 231 -0.28 0.00 -19.56
N GLU A 232 0.87 0.62 -19.34
CA GLU A 232 2.08 0.35 -20.11
C GLU A 232 2.86 -0.80 -19.45
N THR A 233 2.97 -1.90 -20.19
CA THR A 233 3.72 -3.07 -19.75
C THR A 233 5.09 -3.10 -20.41
N ASN A 234 6.04 -3.76 -19.76
CA ASN A 234 7.37 -3.95 -20.31
C ASN A 234 7.90 -5.34 -19.94
N LYS A 235 9.12 -5.64 -20.38
CA LYS A 235 9.77 -6.94 -20.14
C LYS A 235 9.95 -7.29 -18.64
N ASP A 236 9.86 -6.31 -17.75
CA ASP A 236 10.05 -6.48 -16.31
C ASP A 236 8.70 -6.58 -15.57
N THR A 237 7.57 -6.36 -16.28
CA THR A 237 6.20 -6.61 -15.79
C THR A 237 5.99 -8.10 -15.55
N ALA A 238 5.57 -8.44 -14.33
CA ALA A 238 5.20 -9.80 -13.97
C ALA A 238 3.71 -10.03 -14.21
N TYR A 239 3.36 -11.20 -14.74
CA TYR A 239 1.98 -11.57 -15.03
C TYR A 239 1.58 -12.82 -14.27
N PHE A 240 0.38 -12.80 -13.70
CA PHE A 240 -0.18 -13.87 -12.90
C PHE A 240 -1.59 -14.20 -13.39
N ARG A 241 -1.96 -15.48 -13.30
CA ARG A 241 -3.31 -15.98 -13.60
C ARG A 241 -3.63 -17.08 -12.62
N GLU A 242 -4.85 -17.13 -12.12
CA GLU A 242 -5.30 -18.06 -11.06
C GLU A 242 -4.96 -19.53 -11.39
N MET A 243 -5.12 -19.90 -12.66
CA MET A 243 -4.68 -21.18 -13.22
C MET A 243 -3.33 -21.01 -13.90
N ASN A 244 -2.27 -20.73 -13.13
CA ASN A 244 -0.92 -20.63 -13.65
C ASN A 244 -0.40 -22.01 -14.11
N ASP A 245 -0.79 -22.44 -15.31
CA ASP A 245 -0.40 -23.70 -15.93
C ASP A 245 0.98 -23.61 -16.64
N GLY A 246 1.69 -22.50 -16.43
CA GLY A 246 2.95 -22.17 -17.08
C GLY A 246 2.78 -21.59 -18.49
N SER A 247 1.55 -21.40 -18.97
CA SER A 247 1.30 -20.69 -20.23
C SER A 247 1.57 -19.20 -20.06
N PRO A 248 2.10 -18.53 -21.10
CA PRO A 248 2.23 -17.09 -21.08
C PRO A 248 0.85 -16.44 -20.91
N VAL A 249 0.75 -15.53 -19.95
CA VAL A 249 -0.45 -14.72 -19.76
C VAL A 249 -0.53 -13.72 -20.92
N VAL A 250 -1.65 -13.73 -21.62
CA VAL A 250 -1.96 -12.77 -22.68
C VAL A 250 -3.22 -12.05 -22.27
N LEU A 251 -3.15 -10.72 -22.13
CA LEU A 251 -4.31 -9.89 -21.82
C LEU A 251 -5.25 -9.87 -23.02
N MET A 252 -6.53 -10.11 -22.77
CA MET A 252 -7.58 -10.05 -23.77
C MET A 252 -8.65 -9.04 -23.36
N PRO A 253 -9.31 -8.37 -24.33
CA PRO A 253 -10.51 -7.61 -24.04
C PRO A 253 -11.55 -8.43 -23.26
N GLY A 254 -12.04 -7.88 -22.15
CA GLY A 254 -12.94 -8.52 -21.19
C GLY A 254 -12.26 -9.30 -20.06
N ASP A 255 -10.92 -9.36 -20.01
CA ASP A 255 -10.22 -9.91 -18.85
C ASP A 255 -10.36 -8.94 -17.66
N HIS A 256 -10.82 -9.45 -16.52
CA HIS A 256 -10.77 -8.73 -15.25
C HIS A 256 -9.36 -8.83 -14.65
N ILE A 257 -8.80 -7.71 -14.21
CA ILE A 257 -7.43 -7.64 -13.72
C ILE A 257 -7.27 -6.75 -12.49
N VAL A 258 -6.22 -7.06 -11.72
CA VAL A 258 -5.61 -6.14 -10.76
C VAL A 258 -4.17 -5.86 -11.21
N ALA A 259 -3.82 -4.60 -11.30
CA ALA A 259 -2.51 -4.12 -11.73
C ALA A 259 -1.88 -3.21 -10.69
N TYR A 260 -0.56 -3.35 -10.52
CA TYR A 260 0.25 -2.51 -9.66
C TYR A 260 1.38 -1.86 -10.46
N GLY A 261 1.54 -0.56 -10.29
CA GLY A 261 2.57 0.17 -11.01
C GLY A 261 2.82 1.57 -10.47
N LEU A 262 3.69 2.29 -11.16
CA LEU A 262 3.94 3.71 -10.89
C LEU A 262 3.24 4.54 -11.96
N ILE A 263 2.51 5.57 -11.54
CA ILE A 263 1.89 6.50 -12.48
C ILE A 263 2.96 7.29 -13.21
N ASP A 264 2.94 7.26 -14.54
CA ASP A 264 3.75 8.15 -15.37
C ASP A 264 3.02 9.47 -15.54
N MET A 265 3.45 10.48 -14.78
CA MET A 265 2.89 11.82 -14.85
C MET A 265 3.43 12.64 -16.04
N GLU A 266 4.47 12.17 -16.73
CA GLU A 266 4.99 12.81 -17.94
C GLU A 266 4.27 12.34 -19.21
N ALA A 267 3.60 11.19 -19.14
CA ALA A 267 2.78 10.68 -20.23
C ALA A 267 1.62 11.64 -20.57
N MET A 268 1.27 11.73 -21.86
CA MET A 268 0.17 12.59 -22.34
C MET A 268 -1.21 12.08 -21.94
N GLU A 269 -1.31 10.81 -21.55
CA GLU A 269 -2.51 10.14 -21.07
C GLU A 269 -2.16 9.49 -19.73
N ASP A 270 -3.16 9.34 -18.86
CA ASP A 270 -2.99 8.66 -17.57
C ASP A 270 -2.49 7.23 -17.79
N THR A 271 -1.17 7.07 -17.65
CA THR A 271 -0.46 5.83 -17.97
C THR A 271 0.17 5.30 -16.69
N LEU A 272 -0.13 4.05 -16.37
CA LEU A 272 0.52 3.31 -15.29
C LEU A 272 1.64 2.46 -15.88
N ILE A 273 2.87 2.68 -15.44
CA ILE A 273 4.00 1.79 -15.76
C ILE A 273 3.87 0.58 -14.84
N VAL A 274 3.42 -0.53 -15.40
CA VAL A 274 2.97 -1.67 -14.61
C VAL A 274 4.13 -2.59 -14.23
N ALA A 275 4.22 -2.92 -12.95
CA ALA A 275 5.16 -3.88 -12.42
C ALA A 275 4.54 -5.27 -12.25
N VAL A 276 3.25 -5.36 -11.90
CA VAL A 276 2.52 -6.61 -11.69
C VAL A 276 1.13 -6.53 -12.31
N ILE A 277 0.71 -7.56 -13.03
CA ILE A 277 -0.68 -7.78 -13.47
C ILE A 277 -1.13 -9.17 -13.04
N ALA A 278 -2.22 -9.23 -12.28
CA ALA A 278 -2.92 -10.47 -11.98
C ALA A 278 -4.26 -10.50 -12.74
N VAL A 279 -4.52 -11.60 -13.44
CA VAL A 279 -5.75 -11.82 -14.22
C VAL A 279 -6.61 -12.85 -13.51
N GLY A 280 -7.85 -12.50 -13.19
CA GLY A 280 -8.79 -13.32 -12.44
C GLY A 280 -10.00 -12.51 -11.97
N ASP A 281 -11.03 -13.20 -11.49
CA ASP A 281 -12.24 -12.61 -10.92
C ASP A 281 -12.23 -12.60 -9.38
N LYS A 282 -11.21 -13.21 -8.76
CA LYS A 282 -11.06 -13.34 -7.32
C LYS A 282 -9.63 -13.10 -6.89
N PHE A 283 -9.46 -12.11 -6.05
CA PHE A 283 -8.19 -11.78 -5.40
C PHE A 283 -8.42 -11.81 -3.89
N VAL A 284 -7.43 -12.31 -3.16
CA VAL A 284 -7.43 -12.29 -1.70
C VAL A 284 -6.31 -11.36 -1.27
N ARG A 285 -6.65 -10.41 -0.41
CA ARG A 285 -5.70 -9.59 0.31
C ARG A 285 -5.53 -10.18 1.71
N LEU A 286 -4.28 -10.36 2.12
CA LEU A 286 -3.93 -10.73 3.48
C LEU A 286 -3.00 -9.67 4.04
N ASP A 287 -3.32 -9.18 5.23
CA ASP A 287 -2.48 -8.27 5.99
C ASP A 287 -2.09 -8.95 7.30
N GLY A 288 -0.86 -8.74 7.77
CA GLY A 288 -0.39 -9.43 8.98
C GLY A 288 1.10 -9.26 9.25
N GLU A 289 1.56 -9.77 10.39
CA GLU A 289 2.99 -9.82 10.70
C GLU A 289 3.58 -11.12 10.16
N ALA A 290 4.70 -11.02 9.44
CA ALA A 290 5.46 -12.19 9.03
C ALA A 290 6.02 -12.91 10.25
N LEU A 291 5.64 -14.17 10.46
CA LEU A 291 6.16 -15.02 11.53
C LEU A 291 7.48 -15.68 11.16
N THR A 292 7.73 -15.85 9.87
CA THR A 292 8.91 -16.51 9.35
C THR A 292 9.61 -15.64 8.29
N VAL A 293 10.93 -15.76 8.20
CA VAL A 293 11.68 -15.24 7.05
C VAL A 293 11.27 -16.05 5.84
N VAL A 294 11.25 -15.42 4.67
CA VAL A 294 11.04 -16.14 3.41
C VAL A 294 12.08 -17.27 3.28
N MET A 295 11.60 -18.51 3.32
CA MET A 295 12.41 -19.70 3.07
C MET A 295 11.79 -20.49 1.92
N ASN A 296 12.57 -20.71 0.87
CA ASN A 296 12.11 -21.36 -0.36
C ASN A 296 10.91 -20.66 -1.02
N GLY A 297 10.80 -19.34 -0.88
CA GLY A 297 9.71 -18.56 -1.45
C GLY A 297 8.40 -18.64 -0.67
N ALA A 298 8.40 -19.08 0.58
CA ALA A 298 7.20 -19.09 1.42
C ALA A 298 7.45 -18.47 2.80
N PHE A 299 6.41 -17.94 3.41
CA PHE A 299 6.40 -17.39 4.77
C PHE A 299 5.01 -17.53 5.39
N ASP A 300 4.95 -17.41 6.71
CA ASP A 300 3.71 -17.46 7.47
C ASP A 300 3.31 -16.05 7.90
N LEU A 301 2.04 -15.71 7.75
CA LEU A 301 1.45 -14.49 8.30
C LEU A 301 0.64 -14.85 9.55
N THR A 302 0.75 -14.05 10.60
CA THR A 302 -0.35 -13.96 11.55
C THR A 302 -1.55 -13.39 10.80
N GLY A 303 -2.67 -14.09 10.74
CA GLY A 303 -3.94 -13.38 10.61
C GLY A 303 -3.97 -12.35 11.74
N ASP A 304 -4.43 -11.14 11.45
CA ASP A 304 -5.03 -10.36 12.52
C ASP A 304 -6.16 -11.24 13.06
N GLY A 305 -5.92 -11.91 14.18
CA GLY A 305 -6.93 -12.72 14.85
C GLY A 305 -8.09 -11.79 15.17
N HIS A 306 -9.03 -11.69 14.24
CA HIS A 306 -10.28 -11.02 14.45
C HIS A 306 -11.09 -12.04 15.24
N ASP A 307 -10.87 -12.04 16.56
CA ASP A 307 -11.61 -12.82 17.53
C ASP A 307 -13.09 -12.37 17.45
N ASP A 308 -13.86 -12.98 16.54
CA ASP A 308 -15.28 -12.70 16.32
C ASP A 308 -16.20 -13.32 17.41
N ASP A 309 -15.63 -13.77 18.52
CA ASP A 309 -16.35 -14.51 19.57
C ASP A 309 -17.17 -13.67 20.56
N GLU A 310 -17.23 -12.33 20.44
CA GLU A 310 -17.82 -11.52 21.51
C GLU A 310 -19.36 -11.35 21.52
N ASP A 311 -20.14 -11.83 20.54
CA ASP A 311 -21.61 -11.57 20.54
C ASP A 311 -22.54 -12.77 20.28
N SER A 312 -22.10 -14.02 20.51
CA SER A 312 -23.07 -15.13 20.62
C SER A 312 -23.76 -15.16 22.00
N ASP A 313 -24.61 -14.16 22.27
CA ASP A 313 -25.63 -14.21 23.33
C ASP A 313 -26.71 -15.25 22.94
N SER A 314 -26.33 -16.53 22.82
CA SER A 314 -27.27 -17.63 22.68
C SER A 314 -27.58 -18.21 24.06
N ASP A 315 -28.65 -17.69 24.67
CA ASP A 315 -29.48 -18.42 25.63
C ASP A 315 -30.05 -19.68 24.93
N SER A 316 -29.24 -20.72 24.75
CA SER A 316 -29.71 -22.03 24.31
C SER A 316 -29.06 -23.15 25.13
N ASP A 317 -29.80 -23.59 26.15
CA ASP A 317 -29.63 -24.86 26.87
C ASP A 317 -29.80 -26.06 25.91
N SER A 318 -28.80 -26.32 25.06
CA SER A 318 -28.68 -27.59 24.34
C SER A 318 -27.34 -28.24 24.66
N ASP A 319 -27.35 -29.04 25.73
CA ASP A 319 -26.43 -30.17 25.94
C ASP A 319 -26.51 -31.08 24.70
N ASP A 320 -25.66 -30.90 23.70
CA ASP A 320 -25.32 -31.94 22.73
C ASP A 320 -24.05 -31.56 21.94
N GLY A 321 -22.88 -31.90 22.53
CA GLY A 321 -21.79 -32.60 21.83
C GLY A 321 -20.82 -31.82 20.94
N ASP A 322 -19.65 -31.51 21.51
CA ASP A 322 -18.30 -31.59 20.89
C ASP A 322 -18.14 -31.12 19.43
N ASP A 323 -18.65 -29.95 19.08
CA ASP A 323 -18.11 -29.20 17.94
C ASP A 323 -16.86 -28.46 18.44
N ALA A 324 -15.70 -28.94 18.02
CA ALA A 324 -14.43 -28.29 18.29
C ALA A 324 -14.34 -27.09 17.33
N ASP A 325 -14.74 -25.93 17.83
CA ASP A 325 -14.44 -24.64 17.21
C ASP A 325 -12.91 -24.50 17.13
N ASP A 326 -12.41 -24.48 15.90
CA ASP A 326 -10.99 -24.42 15.56
C ASP A 326 -10.57 -22.95 15.57
N ASP A 327 -10.50 -22.39 16.78
CA ASP A 327 -10.03 -21.03 17.08
C ASP A 327 -8.51 -20.90 16.89
N SER A 328 -7.96 -21.54 15.86
CA SER A 328 -6.55 -21.38 15.57
C SER A 328 -6.35 -19.94 15.11
N ASP A 329 -5.75 -19.11 15.98
CA ASP A 329 -5.09 -17.85 15.65
C ASP A 329 -4.47 -17.99 14.25
N GLY A 330 -5.18 -17.47 13.23
CA GLY A 330 -5.15 -18.04 11.88
C GLY A 330 -3.84 -17.80 11.16
N ILE A 331 -2.83 -18.63 11.44
CA ILE A 331 -1.57 -18.59 10.71
C ILE A 331 -1.87 -18.95 9.25
N ARG A 332 -1.69 -17.98 8.34
CA ARG A 332 -1.87 -18.19 6.91
C ARG A 332 -0.51 -18.48 6.28
N HIS A 333 -0.40 -19.61 5.59
CA HIS A 333 0.79 -19.93 4.80
C HIS A 333 0.72 -19.19 3.45
N VAL A 334 1.73 -18.38 3.17
CA VAL A 334 1.84 -17.59 1.94
C VAL A 334 3.02 -18.09 1.12
N VAL A 335 2.73 -18.45 -0.12
CA VAL A 335 3.74 -18.87 -1.11
C VAL A 335 3.87 -17.77 -2.16
N LEU A 336 5.09 -17.26 -2.35
CA LEU A 336 5.40 -16.32 -3.41
C LEU A 336 5.34 -17.05 -4.75
N ALA A 337 4.45 -16.59 -5.62
CA ALA A 337 4.40 -17.05 -7.00
C ALA A 337 5.72 -16.72 -7.72
N ASP A 338 6.12 -17.55 -8.69
CA ASP A 338 7.32 -17.29 -9.48
C ASP A 338 7.18 -15.95 -10.22
N GLY A 339 8.16 -15.06 -10.05
CA GLY A 339 8.14 -13.69 -10.56
C GLY A 339 7.42 -12.66 -9.68
N ALA A 340 6.93 -13.04 -8.49
CA ALA A 340 6.33 -12.12 -7.52
C ALA A 340 7.26 -10.93 -7.23
N LYS A 341 6.66 -9.78 -6.97
CA LYS A 341 7.39 -8.53 -6.71
C LYS A 341 7.17 -8.10 -5.27
N VAL A 342 8.26 -7.73 -4.60
CA VAL A 342 8.22 -7.15 -3.26
C VAL A 342 8.57 -5.68 -3.34
N PHE A 343 7.76 -4.82 -2.75
CA PHE A 343 7.97 -3.37 -2.72
C PHE A 343 8.16 -2.89 -1.28
N ASP A 344 9.03 -1.90 -1.08
CA ASP A 344 9.08 -1.15 0.16
C ASP A 344 8.08 0.03 0.15
N ALA A 345 8.06 0.80 1.25
CA ALA A 345 7.21 1.97 1.41
C ALA A 345 7.54 3.14 0.45
N GLU A 346 8.70 3.14 -0.20
CA GLU A 346 9.14 4.15 -1.17
C GLU A 346 9.00 3.66 -2.61
N PRO A 347 7.82 3.12 -2.92
CA PRO A 347 7.55 1.97 -3.81
C PRO A 347 8.73 1.43 -4.63
N LYS A 348 9.84 1.12 -3.94
CA LYS A 348 11.03 0.59 -4.59
C LYS A 348 10.96 -0.92 -4.53
N GLN A 349 11.14 -1.55 -5.68
CA GLN A 349 11.21 -3.00 -5.71
C GLN A 349 12.45 -3.46 -4.91
N VAL A 350 12.22 -4.37 -3.96
CA VAL A 350 13.25 -5.02 -3.13
C VAL A 350 13.29 -6.52 -3.41
N ASP A 351 14.33 -7.18 -2.90
CA ASP A 351 14.46 -8.63 -2.99
C ASP A 351 13.41 -9.31 -2.07
N ALA A 352 12.93 -10.49 -2.42
CA ALA A 352 12.02 -11.24 -1.56
C ALA A 352 12.68 -11.64 -0.22
N ASP A 353 14.02 -11.79 -0.22
CA ASP A 353 14.82 -12.02 0.98
C ASP A 353 14.77 -10.82 1.96
N ALA A 354 14.20 -9.68 1.55
CA ALA A 354 13.96 -8.53 2.42
C ALA A 354 12.78 -8.70 3.40
N ILE A 355 11.94 -9.72 3.19
CA ILE A 355 10.84 -10.06 4.10
C ILE A 355 11.44 -10.71 5.35
N ALA A 356 11.40 -9.96 6.46
CA ALA A 356 11.88 -10.37 7.77
C ALA A 356 10.71 -10.68 8.71
N VAL A 357 10.98 -11.47 9.75
CA VAL A 357 10.05 -11.70 10.87
C VAL A 357 9.63 -10.37 11.50
N THR A 358 8.38 -10.25 11.94
CA THR A 358 7.72 -9.04 12.49
C THR A 358 7.52 -7.89 11.51
N ASN A 359 7.89 -8.06 10.23
CA ASN A 359 7.46 -7.09 9.24
C ASN A 359 5.95 -7.20 9.13
N TYR A 360 5.26 -6.09 9.36
CA TYR A 360 3.88 -5.99 8.93
C TYR A 360 3.88 -5.94 7.40
N LEU A 361 3.21 -6.92 6.80
CA LEU A 361 3.11 -7.12 5.37
C LEU A 361 1.68 -6.91 4.93
N GLU A 362 1.55 -6.43 3.70
CA GLU A 362 0.32 -6.56 2.94
C GLU A 362 0.63 -7.39 1.71
N THR A 363 -0.17 -8.42 1.50
CA THR A 363 0.03 -9.39 0.43
C THR A 363 -1.26 -9.51 -0.35
N GLU A 364 -1.15 -9.56 -1.68
CA GLU A 364 -2.30 -9.90 -2.51
C GLU A 364 -1.94 -11.09 -3.39
N GLY A 365 -2.89 -12.02 -3.47
CA GLY A 365 -2.72 -13.30 -4.10
C GLY A 365 -4.02 -13.87 -4.64
N PHE A 366 -3.92 -15.06 -5.22
CA PHE A 366 -5.12 -15.84 -5.52
C PHE A 366 -5.57 -16.60 -4.27
N PRO A 367 -6.88 -16.77 -4.07
CA PRO A 367 -7.40 -17.60 -2.98
C PRO A 367 -6.84 -19.02 -3.04
N PRO A 368 -6.82 -19.74 -1.89
CA PRO A 368 -6.47 -21.15 -1.86
C PRO A 368 -7.32 -21.96 -2.85
N ARG A 369 -6.70 -22.95 -3.50
CA ARG A 369 -7.40 -23.77 -4.47
C ARG A 369 -8.29 -24.80 -3.76
N MET A 370 -9.51 -25.00 -4.29
CA MET A 370 -10.45 -26.00 -3.77
C MET A 370 -9.95 -27.46 -3.89
N ASP A 371 -8.81 -27.72 -4.54
CA ASP A 371 -8.20 -29.06 -4.62
C ASP A 371 -7.40 -29.46 -3.37
N GLY A 372 -7.44 -28.63 -2.33
CA GLY A 372 -6.85 -28.91 -1.02
C GLY A 372 -5.46 -28.33 -0.83
N ASP A 373 -5.04 -27.40 -1.70
CA ASP A 373 -3.89 -26.51 -1.45
C ASP A 373 -4.38 -25.34 -0.58
N PRO A 374 -4.04 -25.32 0.72
CA PRO A 374 -4.48 -24.26 1.64
C PRO A 374 -3.71 -22.95 1.43
N ASP A 375 -2.69 -22.96 0.58
CA ASP A 375 -1.72 -21.88 0.48
C ASP A 375 -2.26 -20.73 -0.37
N VAL A 376 -2.00 -19.49 0.07
CA VAL A 376 -2.25 -18.30 -0.74
C VAL A 376 -1.03 -18.02 -1.61
N HIS A 377 -1.26 -17.96 -2.92
CA HIS A 377 -0.20 -17.70 -3.91
C HIS A 377 -0.10 -16.19 -4.15
N ALA A 378 0.76 -15.52 -3.38
CA ALA A 378 0.96 -14.09 -3.45
C ALA A 378 1.78 -13.69 -4.68
N PHE A 379 1.29 -12.68 -5.42
CA PHE A 379 1.98 -12.12 -6.57
C PHE A 379 2.62 -10.75 -6.27
N ILE A 380 2.18 -10.10 -5.18
CA ILE A 380 2.76 -8.87 -4.67
C ILE A 380 2.84 -8.91 -3.15
N VAL A 381 3.95 -8.39 -2.61
CA VAL A 381 4.13 -8.15 -1.17
C VAL A 381 4.60 -6.73 -0.94
N LEU A 382 3.99 -6.04 0.01
CA LEU A 382 4.33 -4.69 0.40
C LEU A 382 4.91 -4.69 1.81
N LEU A 383 6.10 -4.10 1.96
CA LEU A 383 6.73 -3.90 3.26
C LEU A 383 6.25 -2.57 3.84
N ASN A 384 5.50 -2.66 4.93
CA ASN A 384 4.84 -1.52 5.55
C ASN A 384 5.79 -0.64 6.41
N HIS A 385 7.02 -1.11 6.63
CA HIS A 385 8.06 -0.41 7.38
C HIS A 385 9.41 -0.41 6.65
N GLU A 386 10.28 0.53 7.02
CA GLU A 386 11.67 0.61 6.53
C GLU A 386 12.33 -0.76 6.65
N VAL A 387 12.75 -1.31 5.50
CA VAL A 387 13.26 -2.66 5.38
C VAL A 387 14.41 -2.87 6.35
N VAL A 388 14.17 -3.68 7.37
CA VAL A 388 15.23 -4.19 8.22
C VAL A 388 15.92 -5.31 7.44
N VAL A 389 16.93 -4.93 6.65
CA VAL A 389 17.71 -5.89 5.86
C VAL A 389 18.32 -6.93 6.80
N VAL A 390 17.83 -8.17 6.70
CA VAL A 390 18.46 -9.33 7.34
C VAL A 390 19.66 -9.69 6.48
N ALA A 391 20.87 -9.36 6.95
CA ALA A 391 22.09 -9.84 6.33
C ALA A 391 22.10 -11.38 6.39
N GLY A 392 22.10 -12.02 5.22
CA GLY A 392 21.79 -13.44 5.02
C GLY A 392 22.44 -14.44 5.98
N VAL A 393 21.78 -15.59 6.13
CA VAL A 393 22.14 -16.69 7.04
C VAL A 393 23.64 -16.95 6.99
N PRO A 394 24.37 -16.61 8.05
CA PRO A 394 25.80 -16.80 8.00
C PRO A 394 26.13 -18.29 8.22
N THR A 395 27.20 -18.77 7.58
CA THR A 395 27.84 -20.04 7.94
C THR A 395 28.06 -20.15 9.46
N PRO A 396 28.19 -21.37 10.04
CA PRO A 396 28.15 -21.66 11.49
C PRO A 396 29.14 -20.88 12.39
N THR A 397 29.98 -20.05 11.82
CA THR A 397 30.71 -19.04 12.57
C THR A 397 30.80 -17.78 11.73
N THR A 398 30.04 -16.75 12.07
CA THR A 398 30.17 -15.43 11.43
C THR A 398 30.37 -14.35 12.46
N THR A 399 31.36 -13.51 12.17
CA THR A 399 31.65 -12.32 12.95
C THR A 399 30.95 -11.16 12.27
N VAL A 400 30.00 -10.52 12.97
CA VAL A 400 29.34 -9.32 12.49
C VAL A 400 29.95 -8.11 13.19
N GLN A 401 30.36 -7.11 12.40
CA GLN A 401 30.83 -5.82 12.91
C GLN A 401 29.61 -4.96 13.22
N LEU A 402 29.45 -4.58 14.49
CA LEU A 402 28.20 -3.98 14.99
C LEU A 402 27.93 -2.57 14.44
N ASP A 403 28.98 -1.84 14.07
CA ASP A 403 28.88 -0.53 13.43
C ASP A 403 28.34 -0.58 11.99
N GLN A 404 28.35 -1.76 11.36
CA GLN A 404 27.83 -1.98 10.01
C GLN A 404 26.37 -2.43 9.97
N VAL A 405 25.80 -2.78 11.13
CA VAL A 405 24.47 -3.41 11.27
C VAL A 405 23.58 -2.68 12.28
N VAL A 406 23.96 -1.46 12.68
CA VAL A 406 23.13 -0.61 13.53
C VAL A 406 21.79 -0.34 12.84
N GLY A 407 20.69 -0.58 13.56
CA GLY A 407 19.34 -0.51 13.02
C GLY A 407 18.85 -1.80 12.35
N GLN A 408 19.71 -2.82 12.24
CA GLN A 408 19.37 -4.10 11.64
C GLN A 408 18.99 -5.15 12.70
N ILE A 409 18.12 -6.07 12.31
CA ILE A 409 17.82 -7.32 13.01
C ILE A 409 18.61 -8.41 12.32
N ILE A 410 19.46 -9.12 13.08
CA ILE A 410 20.25 -10.23 12.58
C ILE A 410 19.56 -11.52 13.01
N LEU A 411 19.22 -12.37 12.06
CA LEU A 411 18.64 -13.68 12.30
C LEU A 411 19.74 -14.76 12.22
N TYR A 412 19.82 -15.60 13.25
CA TYR A 412 20.81 -16.68 13.33
C TYR A 412 20.14 -17.97 13.81
N GLY A 413 19.68 -18.80 12.86
CA GLY A 413 18.78 -19.92 13.18
C GLY A 413 17.43 -19.40 13.65
N ASP A 414 16.94 -19.87 14.79
CA ASP A 414 15.68 -19.44 15.41
C ASP A 414 15.85 -18.19 16.30
N MET A 415 17.06 -17.62 16.36
CA MET A 415 17.37 -16.45 17.18
C MET A 415 17.30 -15.17 16.37
N TRP A 416 16.80 -14.10 16.98
CA TRP A 416 16.87 -12.74 16.45
C TRP A 416 17.65 -11.82 17.38
N VAL A 417 18.43 -10.93 16.78
CA VAL A 417 19.31 -10.01 17.50
C VAL A 417 19.09 -8.61 16.96
N LYS A 418 18.51 -7.70 17.75
CA LYS A 418 18.34 -6.30 17.34
C LYS A 418 19.55 -5.47 17.77
N VAL A 419 20.22 -4.84 16.82
CA VAL A 419 21.33 -3.91 17.10
C VAL A 419 20.79 -2.48 17.05
N SER A 420 20.76 -1.79 18.19
CA SER A 420 20.32 -0.39 18.32
C SER A 420 21.47 0.49 18.80
N THR A 421 21.34 1.82 18.73
CA THR A 421 22.30 2.73 19.38
C THR A 421 21.71 3.38 20.62
N LEU A 422 22.50 3.45 21.69
CA LEU A 422 22.17 4.34 22.81
C LEU A 422 22.45 5.80 22.46
N ASP A 423 21.86 6.70 23.26
CA ASP A 423 22.20 8.12 23.27
C ASP A 423 23.73 8.31 23.31
N GLY A 424 24.29 8.80 22.20
CA GLY A 424 25.74 8.92 22.01
C GLY A 424 26.34 8.02 20.92
N GLY A 425 25.53 7.25 20.18
CA GLY A 425 25.95 6.53 18.97
C GLY A 425 26.74 5.25 19.23
N THR A 426 26.67 4.72 20.45
CA THR A 426 27.30 3.43 20.79
C THR A 426 26.34 2.29 20.46
N PRO A 427 26.73 1.31 19.62
CA PRO A 427 25.88 0.17 19.31
C PRO A 427 25.66 -0.70 20.56
N CYS A 428 24.43 -1.16 20.70
CA CYS A 428 23.90 -2.02 21.73
C CYS A 428 23.14 -3.15 21.08
N VAL A 429 23.29 -4.34 21.66
CA VAL A 429 22.53 -5.50 21.24
C VAL A 429 21.44 -5.79 22.27
N MET A 430 20.20 -5.87 21.80
CA MET A 430 19.04 -6.30 22.58
C MET A 430 18.63 -7.70 22.13
N TYR A 431 18.31 -8.55 23.10
CA TYR A 431 17.85 -9.93 22.89
C TYR A 431 16.70 -10.21 23.89
N ASP A 432 15.77 -11.07 23.52
CA ASP A 432 14.64 -11.43 24.38
C ASP A 432 15.03 -12.46 25.47
N ASP A 433 14.14 -12.66 26.42
CA ASP A 433 14.31 -13.51 27.60
C ASP A 433 14.22 -15.02 27.32
N THR A 434 14.01 -15.42 26.08
CA THR A 434 13.99 -16.84 25.66
C THR A 434 15.30 -17.31 25.05
N THR A 435 16.25 -16.40 24.81
CA THR A 435 17.46 -16.67 24.04
C THR A 435 18.68 -17.03 24.91
N ASP A 436 19.18 -18.26 24.80
CA ASP A 436 20.42 -18.70 25.47
C ASP A 436 21.67 -18.25 24.67
N ILE A 437 22.26 -17.13 25.06
CA ILE A 437 23.53 -16.67 24.48
C ILE A 437 24.69 -17.50 25.04
N VAL A 438 25.27 -18.36 24.20
CA VAL A 438 26.33 -19.31 24.62
C VAL A 438 27.72 -18.66 24.72
N GLU A 439 28.03 -17.67 23.88
CA GLU A 439 29.34 -17.00 23.93
C GLU A 439 29.30 -15.57 23.33
N ILE A 440 29.98 -14.62 23.99
CA ILE A 440 30.29 -13.31 23.42
C ILE A 440 31.80 -13.12 23.50
N LYS A 441 32.46 -13.02 22.34
CA LYS A 441 33.89 -12.72 22.26
C LYS A 441 34.11 -11.24 21.98
N THR A 442 34.82 -10.57 22.88
CA THR A 442 35.37 -9.22 22.63
C THR A 442 36.74 -9.34 21.99
N ASP A 443 37.00 -8.54 20.95
CA ASP A 443 38.30 -8.51 20.30
C ASP A 443 39.40 -7.93 21.23
N SER A 444 40.64 -8.15 20.85
CA SER A 444 41.82 -7.74 21.62
C SER A 444 42.07 -6.22 21.69
N GLN A 445 41.20 -5.37 21.13
CA GLN A 445 41.38 -3.91 21.09
C GLN A 445 40.69 -3.16 22.24
N GLY A 446 40.03 -3.86 23.17
CA GLY A 446 39.82 -3.33 24.53
C GLY A 446 38.57 -2.48 24.76
N SER A 447 37.40 -2.95 24.34
CA SER A 447 36.14 -2.49 24.95
C SER A 447 35.90 -3.25 26.27
N THR A 448 36.22 -2.59 27.38
CA THR A 448 35.84 -3.06 28.72
C THR A 448 34.35 -2.88 28.96
N VAL A 449 33.63 -3.96 29.24
CA VAL A 449 32.30 -3.91 29.85
C VAL A 449 32.44 -3.27 31.24
N ALA A 450 31.80 -2.12 31.44
CA ALA A 450 31.66 -1.52 32.77
C ALA A 450 30.66 -2.37 33.58
N SER A 451 31.08 -2.85 34.73
CA SER A 451 30.33 -3.81 35.57
C SER A 451 28.95 -3.30 36.01
N LEU A 452 27.96 -4.20 36.06
CA LEU A 452 26.81 -4.04 36.95
C LEU A 452 27.11 -4.77 38.28
N THR A 453 27.42 -4.01 39.33
CA THR A 453 27.52 -4.52 40.70
C THR A 453 26.13 -4.58 41.33
N THR A 454 25.65 -5.78 41.67
CA THR A 454 24.75 -5.97 42.82
C THR A 454 25.55 -5.96 44.12
N PRO A 455 24.95 -5.66 45.30
CA PRO A 455 25.74 -5.36 46.48
C PRO A 455 26.17 -6.66 47.17
N LEU A 456 27.47 -6.95 47.17
CA LEU A 456 28.21 -7.44 48.33
C LEU A 456 29.73 -7.41 48.03
N ALA A 457 30.44 -6.61 48.82
CA ALA A 457 31.89 -6.54 48.91
C ALA A 457 32.50 -7.95 49.13
N ALA A 458 33.73 -8.30 48.74
CA ALA A 458 34.88 -7.56 48.19
C ALA A 458 35.80 -8.55 47.40
N PRO A 459 36.80 -8.06 46.65
CA PRO A 459 37.32 -8.72 45.44
C PRO A 459 38.63 -9.51 45.64
N THR A 460 38.94 -10.39 44.69
CA THR A 460 40.33 -10.75 44.35
C THR A 460 40.58 -10.55 42.86
N ALA A 461 41.71 -9.93 42.55
CA ALA A 461 42.10 -9.51 41.21
C ALA A 461 42.57 -10.69 40.34
N ALA A 462 42.09 -10.74 39.10
CA ALA A 462 42.70 -11.50 38.02
C ALA A 462 42.49 -10.77 36.69
N GLN A 463 43.58 -10.61 35.94
CA GLN A 463 43.61 -10.08 34.57
C GLN A 463 43.56 -11.25 33.57
N GLY A 464 42.63 -11.19 32.62
CA GLY A 464 42.41 -12.15 31.52
C GLY A 464 41.04 -11.91 30.86
N PRO A 465 40.81 -12.36 29.61
CA PRO A 465 39.51 -12.27 28.96
C PRO A 465 38.48 -12.99 29.82
N ARG A 466 37.40 -12.30 30.19
CA ARG A 466 36.36 -12.86 31.03
C ARG A 466 35.22 -13.39 30.17
N PHE A 467 34.83 -14.62 30.47
CA PHE A 467 33.62 -15.25 29.99
C PHE A 467 32.43 -14.65 30.74
N ILE A 468 31.37 -14.28 30.03
CA ILE A 468 30.08 -13.98 30.63
C ILE A 468 29.20 -15.19 30.34
N ASP A 469 28.85 -15.94 31.38
CA ASP A 469 27.80 -16.96 31.31
C ASP A 469 26.48 -16.22 31.56
N ALA A 470 25.70 -16.03 30.51
CA ALA A 470 24.45 -15.26 30.54
C ALA A 470 23.23 -16.11 30.98
N ARG A 471 23.43 -17.41 31.24
CA ARG A 471 22.34 -18.31 31.64
C ARG A 471 21.66 -17.83 32.92
N GLY A 472 20.38 -17.49 32.81
CA GLY A 472 19.54 -17.06 33.94
C GLY A 472 19.44 -15.55 34.18
N LEU A 473 19.86 -14.71 33.22
CA LEU A 473 19.56 -13.27 33.25
C LEU A 473 18.15 -13.00 32.68
N GLN A 474 17.31 -12.25 33.40
CA GLN A 474 15.96 -11.85 32.97
C GLN A 474 15.91 -10.31 32.80
N GLY A 475 15.40 -9.83 31.65
CA GLY A 475 15.18 -8.41 31.32
C GLY A 475 15.97 -7.89 30.10
N ASP A 476 15.68 -6.67 29.65
CA ASP A 476 16.42 -6.01 28.55
C ASP A 476 17.83 -5.60 29.02
N PHE A 477 18.87 -6.18 28.41
CA PHE A 477 20.26 -5.84 28.70
C PHE A 477 20.95 -5.26 27.46
N CYS A 478 21.53 -4.05 27.57
CA CYS A 478 22.47 -3.59 26.54
C CYS A 478 23.85 -4.18 26.80
N LEU A 479 24.36 -4.92 25.81
CA LEU A 479 25.75 -5.29 25.70
C LEU A 479 26.45 -4.36 24.71
N VAL A 480 27.48 -3.65 25.19
CA VAL A 480 28.35 -2.82 24.35
C VAL A 480 29.53 -3.66 23.87
N ALA A 481 29.60 -3.94 22.57
CA ALA A 481 30.70 -4.66 21.92
C ALA A 481 31.08 -4.00 20.59
N SER A 482 32.31 -4.23 20.11
CA SER A 482 32.73 -3.84 18.74
C SER A 482 32.27 -4.86 17.69
N SER A 483 32.22 -6.13 18.08
CA SER A 483 31.81 -7.25 17.24
C SER A 483 31.15 -8.34 18.08
N ILE A 484 30.25 -9.12 17.47
CA ILE A 484 29.70 -10.34 18.08
C ILE A 484 30.01 -11.54 17.18
N VAL A 485 30.34 -12.65 17.81
CA VAL A 485 30.46 -13.96 17.16
C VAL A 485 29.33 -14.81 17.70
N ILE A 486 28.43 -15.25 16.81
CA ILE A 486 27.34 -16.16 17.14
C ILE A 486 27.74 -17.54 16.62
N ASP A 487 27.67 -18.55 17.48
CA ASP A 487 28.00 -19.95 17.17
C ASP A 487 26.77 -20.81 17.49
N SER A 488 26.30 -21.59 16.52
CA SER A 488 25.16 -22.49 16.73
C SER A 488 25.68 -23.85 17.20
N VAL A 489 25.50 -24.13 18.50
CA VAL A 489 25.74 -25.47 19.02
C VAL A 489 24.42 -26.25 18.89
N PRO A 490 24.35 -27.35 18.13
CA PRO A 490 23.13 -28.15 18.08
C PRO A 490 22.80 -28.69 19.47
N PHE A 491 21.51 -28.58 19.86
CA PHE A 491 20.96 -29.19 21.07
C PHE A 491 21.15 -30.72 21.01
N GLU A 492 21.73 -31.34 22.05
CA GLU A 492 21.68 -32.80 22.28
C GLU A 492 20.48 -33.21 23.13
#